data_AF-A0A0S3SIK9-F1
#
_entry.id   AF-A0A0S3SIK9-F1
#
_cell.length_a   1.000
_cell.length_b   1.000
_cell.length_c   1.000
_cell.angle_alpha   90.00
_cell.angle_beta   90.00
_cell.angle_gamma   90.00
#
_symmetry.space_group_name_H-M   'P 1'
#
loop_
_entity.id
_entity.type
_entity.pdbx_description
1 polymer ?
#
loop_
_entity_poly.entity_id
_entity_poly.type
_entity_poly.pdbx_seq_one_letter_code
_entity_poly.pdbx_strand_id
1 'polypeptide(L)'
;MASSTGSNSSLSATLIITSAKLNWKNYLSWSSVVEFWFLGQGYHNHLEQDISMVPDEEKSQWQKLDFQLCAVLWQSVEQEVLDILRPYKTCSSFWKM
;
A
#
# COMPACT_ATOMS: atom_id res chain seq x y z
N MET A 1 -3.36 30.95 -12.21
CA MET A 1 -3.14 30.24 -10.94
C MET A 1 -4.00 29.00 -10.98
N ALA A 2 -3.41 27.83 -11.26
CA ALA A 2 -4.14 26.58 -11.30
C ALA A 2 -4.21 26.04 -9.87
N SER A 3 -5.40 26.10 -9.27
CA SER A 3 -5.68 25.46 -7.98
C SER A 3 -5.73 23.96 -8.21
N SER A 4 -4.70 23.22 -7.80
CA SER A 4 -4.73 21.77 -7.77
C SER A 4 -5.74 21.33 -6.71
N THR A 5 -6.90 20.87 -7.17
CA THR A 5 -7.92 20.23 -6.35
C THR A 5 -7.29 19.00 -5.69
N GLY A 6 -6.93 19.10 -4.42
CA GLY A 6 -6.55 17.95 -3.61
C GLY A 6 -7.76 17.05 -3.46
N SER A 7 -7.89 16.05 -4.34
CA SER A 7 -8.86 14.98 -4.19
C SER A 7 -8.46 14.18 -2.95
N ASN A 8 -9.11 14.48 -1.83
CA ASN A 8 -9.07 13.63 -0.64
C ASN A 8 -9.75 12.31 -0.99
N SER A 9 -8.99 11.38 -1.56
CA SER A 9 -9.41 10.01 -1.81
C SER A 9 -9.63 9.34 -0.46
N SER A 10 -10.86 9.44 0.05
CA SER A 10 -11.30 8.69 1.23
C SER A 10 -11.18 7.21 0.90
N LEU A 11 -10.10 6.58 1.38
CA LEU A 11 -9.93 5.13 1.35
C LEU A 11 -11.10 4.54 2.16
N SER A 12 -12.14 4.12 1.46
CA SER A 12 -13.33 3.54 2.08
C SER A 12 -12.91 2.35 2.95
N ALA A 13 -13.36 2.33 4.20
CA ALA A 13 -12.95 1.38 5.23
C ALA A 13 -13.31 -0.10 4.94
N THR A 14 -13.95 -0.37 3.80
CA THR A 14 -14.36 -1.72 3.36
C THR A 14 -13.63 -2.15 2.08
N LEU A 15 -12.48 -1.55 1.76
CA LEU A 15 -11.75 -1.86 0.54
C LEU A 15 -11.14 -3.27 0.59
N ILE A 16 -11.85 -4.20 -0.03
CA ILE A 16 -11.33 -5.52 -0.36
C ILE A 16 -10.43 -5.35 -1.58
N ILE A 17 -9.11 -5.28 -1.37
CA ILE A 17 -8.15 -5.14 -2.47
C ILE A 17 -7.94 -6.46 -3.23
N THR A 18 -8.24 -7.62 -2.62
CA THR A 18 -8.09 -8.95 -3.23
C THR A 18 -9.28 -9.86 -2.93
N SER A 19 -9.62 -10.77 -3.85
CA SER A 19 -10.68 -11.77 -3.64
C SER A 19 -10.27 -12.90 -2.68
N ALA A 20 -8.96 -13.09 -2.48
CA ALA A 20 -8.38 -14.02 -1.53
C ALA A 20 -7.23 -13.35 -0.77
N LYS A 21 -7.09 -13.67 0.52
CA LYS A 21 -5.97 -13.20 1.31
C LYS A 21 -4.68 -13.90 0.90
N LEU A 22 -3.54 -13.25 1.10
CA LEU A 22 -2.23 -13.85 0.90
C LEU A 22 -2.06 -15.05 1.84
N ASN A 23 -1.93 -16.23 1.25
CA ASN A 23 -1.32 -17.41 1.86
C ASN A 23 -0.04 -17.73 1.09
N TRP A 24 0.91 -18.41 1.73
CA TRP A 24 2.22 -18.73 1.15
C TRP A 24 2.22 -19.41 -0.22
N LYS A 25 1.06 -19.88 -0.69
CA LYS A 25 0.88 -20.57 -1.96
C LYS A 25 0.38 -19.67 -3.10
N ASN A 26 -0.18 -18.51 -2.78
CA ASN A 26 -0.87 -17.67 -3.78
C ASN A 26 -0.20 -16.31 -4.02
N TYR A 27 1.06 -16.13 -3.62
CA TYR A 27 1.78 -14.85 -3.72
C TYR A 27 1.68 -14.21 -5.10
N LEU A 28 1.93 -14.93 -6.19
CA LEU A 28 1.89 -14.36 -7.55
C LEU A 28 0.50 -13.82 -7.95
N SER A 29 -0.56 -14.52 -7.55
CA SER A 29 -1.94 -14.11 -7.81
C SER A 29 -2.32 -12.91 -6.95
N TRP A 30 -1.97 -12.96 -5.66
CA TRP A 30 -2.18 -11.87 -4.72
C TRP A 30 -1.43 -10.60 -5.14
N SER A 31 -0.14 -10.72 -5.49
CA SER A 31 0.71 -9.59 -5.86
C SER A 31 0.20 -8.90 -7.12
N SER A 32 -0.19 -9.67 -8.15
CA SER A 32 -0.76 -9.09 -9.38
C SER A 32 -1.99 -8.23 -9.10
N VAL A 33 -2.89 -8.68 -8.23
CA VAL A 33 -4.11 -7.94 -7.88
C VAL A 33 -3.78 -6.69 -7.03
N VAL A 34 -2.85 -6.81 -6.08
CA VAL A 34 -2.36 -5.67 -5.29
C VAL A 34 -1.73 -4.61 -6.20
N GLU A 35 -0.85 -5.02 -7.12
CA GLU A 35 -0.20 -4.13 -8.06
C GLU A 35 -1.23 -3.39 -8.94
N PHE A 36 -2.20 -4.13 -9.51
CA PHE A 36 -3.30 -3.52 -10.26
C PHE A 36 -4.13 -2.54 -9.42
N TRP A 37 -4.38 -2.86 -8.15
CA TRP A 37 -5.11 -1.98 -7.25
C TRP A 37 -4.34 -0.67 -7.01
N PHE A 38 -3.04 -0.75 -6.69
CA PHE A 38 -2.18 0.43 -6.49
C PHE A 38 -2.05 1.28 -7.77
N LEU A 39 -1.93 0.64 -8.94
CA LEU A 39 -1.93 1.32 -10.24
C LEU A 39 -3.26 2.04 -10.49
N GLY A 40 -4.40 1.40 -10.21
CA GLY A 40 -5.73 1.98 -10.41
C GLY A 40 -6.02 3.18 -9.51
N GLN A 41 -5.32 3.31 -8.37
CA GLN A 41 -5.41 4.47 -7.48
C GLN A 41 -4.35 5.55 -7.77
N GLY A 42 -3.34 5.26 -8.60
CA GLY A 42 -2.20 6.15 -8.83
C GLY A 42 -1.17 6.17 -7.69
N TYR A 43 -1.14 5.15 -6.83
CA TYR A 43 -0.24 5.06 -5.67
C TYR A 43 0.87 4.01 -5.83
N HIS A 44 1.08 3.48 -7.03
CA HIS A 44 2.11 2.46 -7.28
C HIS A 44 3.52 2.87 -6.80
N ASN A 45 3.82 4.17 -6.83
CA ASN A 45 5.04 4.74 -6.27
C ASN A 45 5.28 4.39 -4.78
N HIS A 46 4.23 4.15 -3.98
CA HIS A 46 4.37 3.69 -2.59
C HIS A 46 4.90 2.26 -2.47
N LEU A 47 4.70 1.40 -3.48
CA LEU A 47 5.28 0.05 -3.49
C LEU A 47 6.77 0.07 -3.87
N GLU A 48 7.17 1.02 -4.69
CA GLU A 48 8.52 1.06 -5.27
C GLU A 48 9.49 1.95 -4.49
N GLN A 49 9.02 3.07 -3.97
CA GLN A 49 9.86 4.13 -3.41
C GLN A 49 9.93 4.06 -1.89
N ASP A 50 11.12 4.35 -1.36
CA ASP A 50 11.31 4.59 0.06
C ASP A 50 11.08 6.08 0.37
N ILE A 51 10.69 6.39 1.60
CA ILE A 51 10.51 7.77 2.05
C ILE A 51 11.76 8.65 1.83
N SER A 52 12.95 8.06 1.86
CA SER A 52 14.21 8.75 1.57
C SER A 52 14.28 9.36 0.16
N MET A 53 13.48 8.87 -0.78
CA MET A 53 13.40 9.36 -2.16
C MET A 53 12.39 10.51 -2.35
N VAL A 54 11.58 10.82 -1.32
CA VAL A 54 10.54 11.85 -1.36
C VAL A 54 11.13 13.19 -0.89
N PRO A 55 10.79 14.34 -1.52
CA PRO A 55 11.19 15.67 -1.04
C PRO A 55 10.73 15.93 0.41
N ASP A 56 11.55 16.63 1.20
CA ASP A 56 11.29 16.85 2.63
C ASP A 56 9.94 17.53 2.90
N GLU A 57 9.49 18.41 2.00
CA GLU A 57 8.22 19.13 2.09
C GLU A 57 7.01 18.19 1.96
N GLU A 58 7.18 17.06 1.27
CA GLU A 58 6.11 16.10 0.96
C GLU A 58 6.11 14.87 1.88
N LYS A 59 7.24 14.61 2.57
CA LYS A 59 7.42 13.40 3.42
C LYS A 59 6.30 13.16 4.42
N SER A 60 5.80 14.22 5.08
CA SER A 60 4.75 14.07 6.09
C SER A 60 3.43 13.57 5.49
N GLN A 61 3.04 14.11 4.32
CA GLN A 61 1.82 13.69 3.62
C GLN A 61 2.00 12.29 3.04
N TRP A 62 3.16 12.02 2.45
CA TRP A 62 3.54 10.71 1.95
C TRP A 62 3.43 9.64 3.03
N GLN A 63 4.07 9.84 4.20
CA GLN A 63 4.03 8.87 5.30
C GLN A 63 2.62 8.57 5.78
N LYS A 64 1.79 9.61 5.90
CA LYS A 64 0.42 9.45 6.34
C LYS A 64 -0.35 8.53 5.40
N LEU A 65 -0.24 8.77 4.09
CA LEU A 65 -0.87 7.94 3.08
C LEU A 65 -0.24 6.53 3.04
N ASP A 66 1.08 6.43 3.13
CA ASP A 66 1.82 5.16 3.12
C ASP A 66 1.36 4.23 4.24
N PHE A 67 1.19 4.74 5.46
CA PHE A 67 0.68 3.95 6.59
C PHE A 67 -0.78 3.52 6.40
N GLN A 68 -1.61 4.35 5.76
CA GLN A 68 -2.98 3.97 5.45
C GLN A 68 -3.03 2.85 4.40
N LEU A 69 -2.22 2.97 3.34
CA LEU A 69 -2.09 1.94 2.31
C LEU A 69 -1.49 0.65 2.87
N CYS A 70 -0.49 0.75 3.76
CA CYS A 70 0.12 -0.39 4.43
C CYS A 70 -0.87 -1.14 5.32
N ALA A 71 -1.74 -0.42 6.04
CA ALA A 71 -2.83 -1.02 6.79
C ALA A 71 -3.80 -1.81 5.88
N VAL A 72 -4.10 -1.28 4.69
CA VAL A 72 -4.93 -1.97 3.68
C VAL A 72 -4.23 -3.23 3.16
N LEU A 73 -2.92 -3.16 2.87
CA LEU A 73 -2.11 -4.34 2.52
C LEU A 73 -2.19 -5.42 3.60
N TRP A 74 -2.00 -5.05 4.87
CA TRP A 74 -2.07 -5.99 5.99
C TRP A 74 -3.44 -6.68 6.12
N GLN A 75 -4.54 -6.01 5.78
CA GLN A 75 -5.88 -6.64 5.79
C GLN A 75 -6.04 -7.70 4.70
N SER A 76 -5.28 -7.59 3.61
CA SER A 76 -5.28 -8.55 2.50
C SER A 76 -4.44 -9.81 2.77
N VAL A 77 -3.90 -9.96 3.98
CA VAL A 77 -2.95 -11.03 4.31
C VAL A 77 -3.53 -11.94 5.39
N GLU A 78 -3.33 -13.25 5.28
CA GLU A 78 -3.72 -14.20 6.32
C GLU A 78 -2.89 -13.99 7.60
N GLN A 79 -3.46 -14.25 8.77
CA GLN A 79 -2.83 -13.87 10.05
C GLN A 79 -1.45 -14.53 10.27
N GLU A 80 -1.31 -15.80 9.89
CA GLU A 80 -0.04 -16.54 10.00
C GLU A 80 1.07 -15.91 9.15
N VAL A 81 0.71 -15.44 7.94
CA VAL A 81 1.62 -14.71 7.07
C VAL A 81 1.96 -13.37 7.70
N LEU A 82 0.92 -12.61 8.10
CA LEU A 82 1.07 -11.28 8.65
C LEU A 82 1.96 -11.24 9.89
N ASP A 83 1.93 -12.28 10.74
CA ASP A 83 2.79 -12.37 11.92
C ASP A 83 4.28 -12.26 11.60
N ILE A 84 4.70 -12.80 10.45
CA ILE A 84 6.07 -12.70 9.93
C ILE A 84 6.31 -11.33 9.29
N LEU A 85 5.28 -10.72 8.68
CA LEU A 85 5.38 -9.45 7.95
C LEU A 85 5.27 -8.19 8.81
N ARG A 86 4.83 -8.30 10.08
CA ARG A 86 4.65 -7.15 11.00
C ARG A 86 5.85 -6.18 11.10
N PRO A 87 7.13 -6.61 10.95
CA PRO A 87 8.26 -5.68 10.95
C PRO A 87 8.24 -4.68 9.78
N TYR A 88 7.59 -5.00 8.65
CA TYR A 88 7.54 -4.18 7.45
C TYR A 88 6.37 -3.19 7.52
N LYS A 89 6.69 -1.95 7.93
CA LYS A 89 5.69 -0.92 8.27
C LYS A 89 5.42 0.09 7.15
N THR A 90 6.06 -0.05 6.01
CA THR A 90 5.82 0.80 4.83
C THR A 90 5.35 -0.07 3.66
N CYS A 91 4.65 0.52 2.70
CA CYS A 91 4.21 -0.21 1.51
C CYS A 91 5.40 -0.83 0.77
N SER A 92 6.48 -0.07 0.59
CA SER A 92 7.67 -0.55 -0.12
C SER A 92 8.47 -1.60 0.63
N SER A 93 8.59 -1.51 1.95
CA SER A 93 9.26 -2.56 2.74
C SER A 93 8.45 -3.85 2.77
N PHE A 94 7.12 -3.74 2.79
CA PHE A 94 6.23 -4.89 2.74
C PHE A 94 6.23 -5.58 1.38
N TRP A 95 6.24 -4.78 0.30
CA TRP A 95 6.18 -5.27 -1.08
C TRP A 95 7.44 -6.02 -1.52
N LYS A 96 8.61 -5.59 -1.04
CA LYS A 96 9.92 -6.11 -1.45
C LYS A 96 10.41 -7.32 -0.64
N MET A 97 9.57 -7.89 0.23
CA MET A 97 9.92 -9.09 0.99
C MET A 97 10.06 -10.32 0.09
#